data_AF-A0A3B9IRK8-F1
#
_entry.id   AF-A0A3B9IRK8-F1
#
_cell.length_a   1.000
_cell.length_b   1.000
_cell.length_c   1.000
_cell.angle_alpha   90.00
_cell.angle_beta   90.00
_cell.angle_gamma   90.00
#
_symmetry.space_group_name_H-M   'P 1'
#
loop_
_entity.id
_entity.type
_entity.pdbx_description
1 polymer ?
#
loop_
_entity_poly.entity_id
_entity_poly.type
_entity_poly.pdbx_seq_one_letter_code
_entity_poly.pdbx_strand_id
1 'polypeptide(L)' 'RRYWEVEGVARVPCGGTHLRRTGEVGAITLKRVNVGKGKERIEMRLVAP' A
#
# COMPACT_ATOMS: atom_id res chain seq x y z
N ARG A 1 -21.28 5.25 0.30
CA ARG A 1 -19.85 5.42 0.68
C ARG A 1 -19.02 4.46 -0.18
N ARG A 2 -17.90 4.90 -0.75
CA ARG A 2 -17.04 4.05 -1.59
C ARG A 2 -16.00 3.32 -0.74
N TYR A 3 -15.76 2.06 -1.08
CA TYR A 3 -14.78 1.19 -0.43
C TYR A 3 -13.92 0.53 -1.51
N TRP A 4 -12.68 0.26 -1.17
CA TRP A 4 -11.79 -0.60 -1.92
C TRP A 4 -11.40 -1.79 -1.07
N GLU A 5 -11.27 -2.96 -1.69
CA GLU A 5 -11.10 -4.23 -0.99
C GLU A 5 -10.07 -5.10 -1.69
N VAL A 6 -9.24 -5.75 -0.88
CA VAL A 6 -8.38 -6.87 -1.27
C VAL A 6 -8.78 -8.04 -0.39
N GLU A 7 -9.32 -9.08 -1.02
CA GLU A 7 -9.79 -10.29 -0.33
C GLU A 7 -8.68 -10.89 0.54
N GLY A 8 -9.04 -11.24 1.78
CA GLY A 8 -8.10 -11.81 2.75
C GLY A 8 -7.09 -10.82 3.34
N VAL A 9 -7.08 -9.54 2.91
CA VAL A 9 -6.15 -8.53 3.41
C VAL A 9 -6.88 -7.41 4.14
N ALA A 10 -7.71 -6.64 3.43
CA ALA A 10 -8.41 -5.50 4.04
C ALA A 10 -9.52 -4.95 3.14
N ARG A 11 -10.54 -4.37 3.80
CA ARG A 11 -11.55 -3.51 3.18
C ARG A 11 -11.44 -2.11 3.78
N VAL A 12 -11.18 -1.11 2.94
CA VAL A 12 -10.90 0.27 3.37
C VAL A 12 -11.83 1.28 2.71
N PRO A 13 -12.29 2.33 3.42
CA PRO A 13 -13.02 3.42 2.79
C PRO A 13 -12.06 4.21 1.90
N CYS A 14 -12.29 4.19 0.59
CA CYS A 14 -11.44 4.89 -0.37
C CYS A 14 -12.24 5.41 -1.58
N GLY A 15 -11.91 6.62 -2.02
CA GLY A 15 -12.52 7.27 -3.19
C GLY A 15 -11.59 7.39 -4.40
N GLY A 16 -10.36 6.87 -4.32
CA GLY A 16 -9.36 6.97 -5.38
C GLY A 16 -9.59 6.04 -6.57
N THR A 17 -8.74 6.19 -7.59
CA THR A 17 -8.66 5.29 -8.74
C THR A 17 -7.66 4.18 -8.42
N HIS A 18 -8.11 2.93 -8.46
CA HIS A 18 -7.29 1.76 -8.15
C HIS A 18 -7.15 0.85 -9.36
N LEU A 19 -6.09 0.04 -9.35
CA LEU A 19 -5.92 -1.10 -10.24
C LEU A 19 -6.99 -2.16 -9.96
N ARG A 20 -7.21 -3.07 -10.91
CA ARG A 20 -8.23 -4.12 -10.80
C ARG A 20 -7.78 -5.29 -9.94
N ARG A 21 -6.47 -5.59 -9.92
CA ARG A 21 -5.86 -6.66 -9.11
C ARG A 21 -4.50 -6.24 -8.56
N THR A 22 -4.12 -6.78 -7.41
CA THR A 22 -2.88 -6.41 -6.69
C THR A 22 -1.60 -6.66 -7.49
N GLY A 23 -1.57 -7.70 -8.32
CA GLY A 23 -0.40 -8.04 -9.14
C GLY A 23 -0.04 -6.98 -10.20
N GLU A 24 -0.96 -6.08 -10.55
CA GLU A 24 -0.68 -4.96 -11.48
C GLU A 24 0.27 -3.91 -10.88
N VAL A 25 0.44 -3.89 -9.55
CA VAL A 25 1.45 -3.03 -8.89
C VAL A 25 2.87 -3.45 -9.23
N GLY A 26 3.10 -4.75 -9.50
CA GLY A 26 4.43 -5.30 -9.73
C GLY A 26 5.27 -5.42 -8.45
N ALA A 27 6.59 -5.54 -8.64
CA ALA A 27 7.52 -5.68 -7.52
C ALA A 27 7.70 -4.35 -6.77
N ILE A 28 7.76 -4.44 -5.43
CA ILE A 28 8.00 -3.30 -4.54
C ILE A 28 9.23 -3.52 -3.67
N THR A 29 9.89 -2.44 -3.31
CA THR A 29 10.95 -2.43 -2.29
C THR A 29 10.44 -1.78 -1.00
N LEU A 30 10.89 -2.30 0.14
CA LEU A 30 10.51 -1.81 1.46
C LEU A 30 11.75 -1.33 2.21
N LYS A 31 11.65 -0.16 2.84
CA LYS A 31 12.66 0.34 3.77
C LYS A 31 12.00 0.75 5.08
N ARG A 32 12.48 0.18 6.18
CA ARG A 32 12.08 0.57 7.54
C ARG A 32 12.89 1.78 7.98
N VAL A 33 12.22 2.81 8.48
CA VAL A 33 12.81 4.05 8.97
C VAL A 33 12.26 4.35 10.37
N ASN A 34 13.16 4.55 11.32
CA ASN A 34 12.80 5.01 12.66
C ASN A 34 12.67 6.54 12.64
N VAL A 35 11.46 7.04 12.93
CA VAL A 35 11.17 8.49 12.97
C VAL A 35 11.07 9.03 14.40
N GLY A 36 11.38 8.19 15.40
CA GLY A 36 11.26 8.47 16.82
C GLY A 36 9.80 8.39 17.33
N LYS A 37 9.60 8.79 18.59
CA LYS A 37 8.29 8.86 19.26
C LYS A 37 7.49 7.54 19.27
N GLY A 38 8.19 6.40 19.32
CA GLY A 38 7.56 5.08 19.30
C GLY A 38 6.88 4.73 17.97
N LYS A 39 7.22 5.43 16.88
CA LYS A 39 6.65 5.22 15.55
C LYS A 39 7.66 4.62 14.60
N GLU A 40 7.18 3.70 13.79
CA GLU A 40 7.91 3.20 12.63
C GLU A 40 7.32 3.79 11.35
N ARG A 41 8.18 4.07 10.38
CA ARG A 41 7.78 4.43 9.02
C ARG A 41 8.27 3.36 8.08
N ILE A 42 7.36 2.83 7.26
CA ILE A 42 7.72 1.97 6.13
C ILE A 42 7.64 2.84 4.87
N GLU A 43 8.78 3.02 4.21
CA GLU A 43 8.83 3.56 2.86
C GLU A 43 8.65 2.43 1.85
N MET A 44 7.82 2.66 0.82
CA MET A 44 7.52 1.69 -0.23
C MET A 44 7.77 2.34 -1.59
N ARG A 45 8.41 1.64 -2.53
CA ARG A 45 8.68 2.11 -3.91
C ARG A 45 8.46 1.00 -4.93
N LEU A 46 8.00 1.35 -6.12
CA LEU A 46 7.97 0.42 -7.27
C LEU A 46 9.40 0.15 -7.76
N VAL A 47 9.69 -1.09 -8.14
CA VAL A 47 11.03 -1.49 -8.63
C VAL A 47 11.27 -1.04 -10.08
N ALA A 48 10.21 -1.00 -10.89
CA ALA A 48 10.26 -0.56 -12.28
C ALA A 48 9.16 0.49 -12.55
N PRO A 49 9.33 1.36 -13.56
CA PRO A 49 8.25 2.22 -14.06
C PRO A 49 7.13 1.42 -14.72
#